data_AF-A0A966YDB4-F1
#
_entry.id   AF-A0A966YDB4-F1
#
_cell.length_a   1.000
_cell.length_b   1.000
_cell.length_c   1.000
_cell.angle_alpha   90.00
_cell.angle_beta   90.00
_cell.angle_gamma   90.00
#
_symmetry.space_group_name_H-M   'P 1'
#
loop_
_entity.id
_entity.type
_entity.pdbx_description
1 polymer ?
#
loop_
_entity_poly.entity_id
_entity_poly.type
_entity_poly.pdbx_seq_one_letter_code
_entity_poly.pdbx_strand_id
1 'polypeptide(L)'
;MHFVTAITEGPDVYDRDVYDDITQQFGELDPKLQHFLGAVASVSPFLTDLMRKEAVWLRERFDAIEIDQSIEIEITDDIGVALRSAKRRVALWTALCDFSGIWQVEQVCATLTGFADRAVQCAFDHAISQQIARGKLPGLARDAHPHDTGLFVLAMGKMGAGELNYSSDIDLICLFDEARFPLDDFFEARAALIKATRTATALLNDISSDGYVFRTDLRLRPDPAVTPVCMGVEAAERYYESLGRTWERAAYIKARVCAGDQAAGKAFLKSMRPFVWRKHLDFAAIQDAHAMRLGYREKIGQSRITSIAGHNVKLGLGGIREIEFFTQTQQLIAGGRDPDLRVRGTKDGLQQLAIKGWITANLADGLYQYYRDHRKLEHRLQMVNDAQTHDLPSTDAGFERLAAMMNTAPGALKTALKDRFETVHDLTEGFFAKAPAPEPTGPEETADEEKITQSWPSYPA
;
A
#
# COMPACT_ATOMS: atom_id res chain seq x y z
N MET A 1 19.76 -0.08 -21.33
CA MET A 1 20.20 1.30 -21.02
C MET A 1 21.13 1.25 -19.83
N HIS A 2 22.29 1.92 -19.86
CA HIS A 2 23.23 1.91 -18.73
C HIS A 2 22.76 2.90 -17.66
N PHE A 3 22.71 2.51 -16.38
CA PHE A 3 22.11 3.33 -15.31
C PHE A 3 22.68 4.76 -15.27
N VAL A 4 24.01 4.89 -15.34
CA VAL A 4 24.72 6.19 -15.33
C VAL A 4 24.22 7.17 -16.40
N THR A 5 23.97 6.66 -17.61
CA THR A 5 23.47 7.46 -18.74
C THR A 5 22.00 7.83 -18.60
N ALA A 6 21.24 7.08 -17.80
CA ALA A 6 19.82 7.27 -17.56
C ALA A 6 19.51 8.25 -16.41
N ILE A 7 20.48 8.56 -15.54
CA ILE A 7 20.29 9.52 -14.44
C ILE A 7 19.97 10.90 -15.01
N THR A 8 18.76 11.40 -14.70
CA THR A 8 18.24 12.72 -15.11
C THR A 8 18.10 13.71 -13.95
N GLU A 9 17.93 13.23 -12.72
CA GLU A 9 17.86 14.04 -11.50
C GLU A 9 18.66 13.40 -10.36
N GLY A 10 18.77 14.11 -9.24
CA GLY A 10 19.40 13.66 -8.02
C GLY A 10 19.12 14.65 -6.87
N PRO A 11 19.23 14.22 -5.61
CA PRO A 11 19.08 15.11 -4.47
C PRO A 11 20.32 16.02 -4.33
N ASP A 12 20.17 17.12 -3.60
CA ASP A 12 21.31 17.93 -3.15
C ASP A 12 22.06 17.22 -2.01
N VAL A 13 23.35 17.53 -1.87
CA VAL A 13 24.17 17.01 -0.78
C VAL A 13 23.76 17.67 0.55
N TYR A 14 23.31 16.87 1.50
CA TYR A 14 22.87 17.33 2.83
C TYR A 14 23.95 17.07 3.90
N ASP A 15 24.29 15.81 4.14
CA ASP A 15 25.36 15.41 5.06
C ASP A 15 26.67 15.18 4.29
N ARG A 16 27.64 16.09 4.47
CA ARG A 16 28.88 16.06 3.71
C ARG A 16 29.80 14.90 4.12
N ASP A 17 29.81 14.53 5.39
CA ASP A 17 30.67 13.47 5.89
C ASP A 17 30.20 12.11 5.34
N VAL A 18 28.88 11.88 5.33
CA VAL A 18 28.28 10.67 4.72
C VAL A 18 28.50 10.63 3.21
N TYR A 19 28.40 11.78 2.53
CA TYR A 19 28.68 11.88 1.11
C TYR A 19 30.12 11.46 0.78
N ASP A 20 31.10 12.01 1.50
CA ASP A 20 32.52 11.73 1.25
C ASP A 20 32.85 10.26 1.59
N ASP A 21 32.25 9.67 2.63
CA ASP A 21 32.39 8.23 2.97
C ASP A 21 31.86 7.30 1.87
N ILE A 22 30.64 7.53 1.38
CA ILE A 22 30.02 6.67 0.36
C ILE A 22 30.70 6.83 -1.00
N THR A 23 31.11 8.05 -1.37
CA THR A 23 31.88 8.25 -2.61
C THR A 23 33.21 7.51 -2.57
N GLN A 24 33.90 7.50 -1.42
CA GLN A 24 35.11 6.69 -1.23
C GLN A 24 34.82 5.19 -1.31
N GLN A 25 33.74 4.71 -0.70
CA GLN A 25 33.37 3.30 -0.72
C GLN A 25 33.13 2.76 -2.14
N PHE A 26 32.57 3.58 -3.03
CA PHE A 26 32.27 3.23 -4.42
C PHE A 26 33.25 3.88 -5.42
N GLY A 27 34.47 4.20 -4.99
CA GLY A 27 35.46 4.97 -5.75
C GLY A 27 35.93 4.35 -7.07
N GLU A 28 35.62 3.07 -7.30
CA GLU A 28 35.86 2.35 -8.56
C GLU A 28 34.78 2.57 -9.63
N LEU A 29 33.61 3.10 -9.27
CA LEU A 29 32.49 3.33 -10.20
C LEU A 29 32.69 4.61 -11.04
N ASP A 30 31.81 4.87 -12.02
CA ASP A 30 31.83 6.12 -12.78
C ASP A 30 31.65 7.36 -11.86
N PRO A 31 32.41 8.47 -12.05
CA PRO A 31 32.32 9.65 -11.17
C PRO A 31 30.91 10.25 -11.03
N LYS A 32 30.08 10.22 -12.09
CA LYS A 32 28.69 10.67 -12.03
C LYS A 32 27.87 9.77 -11.11
N LEU A 33 28.13 8.45 -11.15
CA LEU A 33 27.47 7.48 -10.29
C LEU A 33 27.94 7.60 -8.84
N GLN A 34 29.24 7.77 -8.61
CA GLN A 34 29.80 8.03 -7.28
C GLN A 34 29.10 9.25 -6.64
N HIS A 35 29.05 10.37 -7.36
CA HIS A 35 28.39 11.58 -6.89
C HIS A 35 26.92 11.33 -6.56
N PHE A 36 26.19 10.64 -7.45
CA PHE A 36 24.77 10.32 -7.24
C PHE A 36 24.56 9.46 -5.98
N LEU A 37 25.33 8.39 -5.80
CA LEU A 37 25.25 7.52 -4.63
C LEU A 37 25.56 8.29 -3.34
N GLY A 38 26.62 9.10 -3.34
CA GLY A 38 26.97 9.96 -2.20
C GLY A 38 25.85 10.95 -1.86
N ALA A 39 25.24 11.59 -2.86
CA ALA A 39 24.15 12.54 -2.65
C ALA A 39 22.91 11.84 -2.05
N VAL A 40 22.51 10.68 -2.58
CA VAL A 40 21.40 9.89 -2.04
C VAL A 40 21.67 9.41 -0.61
N ALA A 41 22.88 8.97 -0.31
CA ALA A 41 23.27 8.58 1.05
C ALA A 41 23.19 9.77 2.02
N SER A 42 23.67 10.94 1.59
CA SER A 42 23.72 12.15 2.42
C SER A 42 22.35 12.59 2.96
N VAL A 43 21.25 12.22 2.29
CA VAL A 43 19.88 12.59 2.68
C VAL A 43 19.12 11.48 3.42
N SER A 44 19.66 10.25 3.46
CA SER A 44 18.99 9.09 4.05
C SER A 44 19.98 8.17 4.78
N PRO A 45 19.99 8.20 6.12
CA PRO A 45 20.68 7.21 6.94
C PRO A 45 20.28 5.77 6.59
N PHE A 46 19.00 5.53 6.34
CA PHE A 46 18.51 4.20 5.94
C PHE A 46 19.16 3.70 4.63
N LEU A 47 19.17 4.53 3.59
CA LEU A 47 19.77 4.14 2.31
C LEU A 47 21.28 4.01 2.41
N THR A 48 21.94 4.82 3.25
CA THR A 48 23.37 4.69 3.56
C THR A 48 23.68 3.30 4.13
N ASP A 49 22.89 2.84 5.11
CA ASP A 49 23.07 1.52 5.70
C ASP A 49 22.82 0.39 4.69
N LEU A 50 21.84 0.54 3.80
CA LEU A 50 21.59 -0.42 2.74
C LEU A 50 22.72 -0.48 1.73
N MET A 51 23.24 0.68 1.30
CA MET A 51 24.39 0.76 0.38
C MET A 51 25.61 0.07 0.99
N ARG A 52 25.85 0.25 2.29
CA ARG A 52 26.96 -0.43 2.99
C ARG A 52 26.77 -1.94 3.06
N LYS A 53 25.57 -2.40 3.43
CA LYS A 53 25.26 -3.83 3.59
C LYS A 53 25.26 -4.59 2.25
N GLU A 54 24.72 -3.98 1.21
CA GLU A 54 24.57 -4.60 -0.11
C GLU A 54 25.63 -4.09 -1.11
N ALA A 55 26.78 -3.59 -0.63
CA ALA A 55 27.77 -2.91 -1.47
C ALA A 55 28.33 -3.78 -2.61
N VAL A 56 28.55 -5.08 -2.35
CA VAL A 56 29.03 -6.02 -3.38
C VAL A 56 27.96 -6.21 -4.45
N TRP A 57 26.75 -6.56 -4.02
CA TRP A 57 25.59 -6.74 -4.90
C TRP A 57 25.28 -5.49 -5.72
N LEU A 58 25.37 -4.30 -5.11
CA LEU A 58 25.06 -3.03 -5.77
C LEU A 58 26.06 -2.72 -6.89
N ARG A 59 27.36 -3.01 -6.71
CA ARG A 59 28.38 -2.83 -7.76
C ARG A 59 28.08 -3.69 -8.97
N GLU A 60 27.88 -4.99 -8.74
CA GLU A 60 27.55 -5.95 -9.81
C GLU A 60 26.24 -5.59 -10.53
N ARG A 61 25.29 -4.99 -9.80
CA ARG A 61 24.00 -4.58 -10.36
C ARG A 61 24.13 -3.45 -11.38
N PHE A 62 25.08 -2.53 -11.22
CA PHE A 62 25.30 -1.46 -12.20
C PHE A 62 25.90 -1.97 -13.51
N ASP A 63 26.65 -3.07 -13.46
CA ASP A 63 27.23 -3.73 -14.63
C ASP A 63 26.20 -4.57 -15.40
N ALA A 64 25.12 -4.99 -14.74
CA ALA A 64 24.03 -5.75 -15.35
C ALA A 64 23.06 -4.84 -16.14
N ILE A 65 22.86 -5.16 -17.42
CA ILE A 65 22.07 -4.34 -18.35
C ILE A 65 20.60 -4.78 -18.31
N GLU A 66 19.81 -4.12 -17.44
CA GLU A 66 18.42 -3.69 -17.65
C GLU A 66 17.85 -3.11 -16.35
N ILE A 67 17.49 -1.82 -16.38
CA ILE A 67 17.04 -1.07 -15.19
C ILE A 67 15.74 -1.65 -14.61
N ASP A 68 14.91 -2.25 -15.46
CA ASP A 68 13.55 -2.73 -15.14
C ASP A 68 13.48 -4.19 -14.69
N GLN A 69 14.61 -4.89 -14.56
CA GLN A 69 14.59 -6.27 -14.08
C GLN A 69 14.17 -6.34 -12.60
N SER A 70 13.16 -7.17 -12.33
CA SER A 70 12.74 -7.44 -10.96
C SER A 70 13.86 -8.09 -10.16
N ILE A 71 14.04 -7.68 -8.92
CA ILE A 71 14.91 -8.39 -7.99
C ILE A 71 14.22 -9.69 -7.58
N GLU A 72 14.89 -10.79 -7.88
CA GLU A 72 14.45 -12.13 -7.54
C GLU A 72 14.65 -12.41 -6.05
N ILE A 73 13.79 -13.26 -5.50
CA ILE A 73 13.97 -13.82 -4.16
C ILE A 73 14.78 -15.09 -4.35
N GLU A 74 16.07 -15.03 -4.04
CA GLU A 74 16.95 -16.20 -4.05
C GLU A 74 16.51 -17.15 -2.93
N ILE A 75 15.80 -18.23 -3.28
CA ILE A 75 15.31 -19.21 -2.31
C ILE A 75 16.50 -19.98 -1.73
N THR A 76 16.78 -19.75 -0.46
CA THR A 76 17.75 -20.51 0.34
C THR A 76 17.03 -21.42 1.33
N ASP A 77 17.77 -22.22 2.09
CA ASP A 77 17.21 -23.08 3.16
C ASP A 77 16.46 -22.27 4.23
N ASP A 78 16.84 -20.99 4.43
CA ASP A 78 16.16 -20.05 5.32
C ASP A 78 15.40 -18.99 4.52
N ILE A 79 14.12 -19.26 4.28
CA ILE A 79 13.23 -18.34 3.58
C ILE A 79 13.12 -16.98 4.28
N GLY A 80 13.26 -16.92 5.60
CA GLY A 80 13.20 -15.69 6.37
C GLY A 80 14.37 -14.76 6.05
N VAL A 81 15.59 -15.32 5.93
CA VAL A 81 16.79 -14.59 5.53
C VAL A 81 16.69 -14.15 4.06
N ALA A 82 16.27 -15.06 3.17
CA ALA A 82 16.09 -14.76 1.74
C ALA A 82 15.15 -13.57 1.50
N LEU A 83 13.97 -13.56 2.15
CA LEU A 83 12.99 -12.49 2.01
C LEU A 83 13.53 -11.13 2.50
N ARG A 84 14.30 -11.12 3.60
CA ARG A 84 14.86 -9.89 4.18
C ARG A 84 16.00 -9.33 3.33
N SER A 85 16.86 -10.18 2.79
CA SER A 85 17.88 -9.75 1.81
C SER A 85 17.22 -9.17 0.55
N ALA A 86 16.21 -9.87 -0.01
CA ALA A 86 15.47 -9.39 -1.17
C ALA A 86 14.80 -8.03 -0.89
N LYS A 87 14.18 -7.83 0.29
CA LYS A 87 13.61 -6.53 0.67
C LYS A 87 14.65 -5.42 0.63
N ARG A 88 15.82 -5.60 1.25
CA ARG A 88 16.88 -4.58 1.30
C ARG A 88 17.30 -4.17 -0.10
N ARG A 89 17.55 -5.16 -0.96
CA ARG A 89 17.92 -4.95 -2.37
C ARG A 89 16.83 -4.23 -3.15
N VAL A 90 15.57 -4.65 -3.00
CA VAL A 90 14.40 -4.00 -3.65
C VAL A 90 14.24 -2.55 -3.19
N ALA A 91 14.29 -2.30 -1.89
CA ALA A 91 14.15 -0.96 -1.33
C ALA A 91 15.27 -0.04 -1.85
N LEU A 92 16.52 -0.51 -1.81
CA LEU A 92 17.68 0.25 -2.29
C LEU A 92 17.58 0.55 -3.78
N TRP A 93 17.40 -0.46 -4.63
CA TRP A 93 17.34 -0.26 -6.08
C TRP A 93 16.19 0.64 -6.49
N THR A 94 15.02 0.42 -5.89
CA THR A 94 13.83 1.23 -6.17
C THR A 94 14.05 2.68 -5.76
N ALA A 95 14.69 2.94 -4.60
CA ALA A 95 15.04 4.29 -4.18
C ALA A 95 16.05 4.96 -5.13
N LEU A 96 17.05 4.22 -5.62
CA LEU A 96 18.02 4.76 -6.59
C LEU A 96 17.36 5.10 -7.93
N CYS A 97 16.44 4.27 -8.42
CA CYS A 97 15.69 4.55 -9.64
C CYS A 97 14.73 5.73 -9.48
N ASP A 98 14.13 5.89 -8.30
CA ASP A 98 13.25 7.01 -7.95
C ASP A 98 14.04 8.33 -7.86
N PHE A 99 15.14 8.36 -7.10
CA PHE A 99 15.98 9.56 -6.96
C PHE A 99 16.68 10.00 -8.25
N SER A 100 16.94 9.07 -9.17
CA SER A 100 17.59 9.37 -10.45
C SER A 100 16.62 9.92 -11.50
N GLY A 101 15.31 9.87 -11.23
CA GLY A 101 14.23 10.20 -12.18
C GLY A 101 13.98 9.17 -13.26
N ILE A 102 14.68 8.03 -13.20
CA ILE A 102 14.48 6.94 -14.16
C ILE A 102 13.10 6.32 -14.00
N TRP A 103 12.66 6.13 -12.76
CA TRP A 103 11.33 5.62 -12.45
C TRP A 103 10.40 6.73 -11.97
N GLN A 104 9.23 6.78 -12.59
CA GLN A 104 8.10 7.56 -12.07
C GLN A 104 7.44 6.80 -10.91
N VAL A 105 6.58 7.50 -10.16
CA VAL A 105 5.96 6.93 -8.95
C VAL A 105 5.20 5.64 -9.24
N GLU A 106 4.62 5.49 -10.43
CA GLU A 106 3.85 4.32 -10.84
C GLU A 106 4.76 3.09 -10.92
N GLN A 107 5.96 3.24 -11.49
CA GLN A 107 6.92 2.15 -11.58
C GLN A 107 7.49 1.81 -10.20
N VAL A 108 7.76 2.81 -9.36
CA VAL A 108 8.15 2.61 -7.96
C VAL A 108 7.09 1.78 -7.21
N CYS A 109 5.82 2.19 -7.29
CA CYS A 109 4.72 1.50 -6.64
C CYS A 109 4.52 0.08 -7.18
N ALA A 110 4.61 -0.10 -8.50
CA ALA A 110 4.49 -1.39 -9.15
C ALA A 110 5.61 -2.35 -8.72
N THR A 111 6.86 -1.88 -8.64
CA THR A 111 8.00 -2.69 -8.18
C THR A 111 7.84 -3.11 -6.72
N LEU A 112 7.49 -2.16 -5.83
CA LEU A 112 7.26 -2.46 -4.41
C LEU A 112 6.08 -3.42 -4.21
N THR A 113 4.98 -3.21 -4.94
CA THR A 113 3.81 -4.10 -4.90
C THR A 113 4.14 -5.49 -5.42
N GLY A 114 4.86 -5.58 -6.54
CA GLY A 114 5.26 -6.87 -7.12
C GLY A 114 6.19 -7.65 -6.20
N PHE A 115 7.09 -6.97 -5.48
CA PHE A 115 7.89 -7.61 -4.43
C PHE A 115 7.01 -8.08 -3.26
N ALA A 116 6.05 -7.26 -2.80
CA ALA A 116 5.11 -7.65 -1.75
C ALA A 116 4.30 -8.90 -2.12
N ASP A 117 3.78 -8.98 -3.35
CA ASP A 117 3.06 -10.15 -3.86
C ASP A 117 3.91 -11.41 -3.78
N ARG A 118 5.14 -11.35 -4.30
CA ARG A 118 6.07 -12.49 -4.27
C ARG A 118 6.45 -12.89 -2.85
N ALA A 119 6.71 -11.91 -1.98
CA ALA A 119 7.05 -12.17 -0.59
C ALA A 119 5.90 -12.86 0.17
N VAL A 120 4.67 -12.38 -0.02
CA VAL A 120 3.47 -13.03 0.54
C VAL A 120 3.30 -14.44 -0.02
N GLN A 121 3.41 -14.62 -1.34
CA GLN A 121 3.32 -15.93 -1.97
C GLN A 121 4.34 -16.92 -1.39
N CYS A 122 5.62 -16.56 -1.33
CA CYS A 122 6.67 -17.40 -0.76
C CYS A 122 6.41 -17.75 0.72
N ALA A 123 5.99 -16.77 1.53
CA ALA A 123 5.71 -16.98 2.94
C ALA A 123 4.54 -17.96 3.17
N PHE A 124 3.45 -17.80 2.40
CA PHE A 124 2.29 -18.68 2.48
C PHE A 124 2.57 -20.08 1.92
N ASP A 125 3.25 -20.19 0.77
CA ASP A 125 3.63 -21.48 0.20
C ASP A 125 4.52 -22.27 1.17
N HIS A 126 5.49 -21.61 1.79
CA HIS A 126 6.34 -22.23 2.81
C HIS A 126 5.52 -22.71 4.01
N ALA A 127 4.69 -21.84 4.58
CA ALA A 127 3.91 -22.15 5.78
C ALA A 127 2.88 -23.27 5.57
N ILE A 128 2.23 -23.28 4.40
CA ILE A 128 1.25 -24.32 4.01
C ILE A 128 1.97 -25.64 3.73
N SER A 129 3.08 -25.62 2.99
CA SER A 129 3.88 -26.83 2.71
C SER A 129 4.28 -27.54 4.01
N GLN A 130 4.63 -26.80 5.06
CA GLN A 130 4.92 -27.39 6.38
C GLN A 130 3.71 -28.12 6.98
N GLN A 131 2.48 -27.62 6.80
CA GLN A 131 1.28 -28.30 7.30
C GLN A 131 0.93 -29.53 6.45
N ILE A 132 1.11 -29.45 5.12
CA ILE A 132 0.92 -30.58 4.19
C ILE A 132 1.90 -31.72 4.55
N ALA A 133 3.19 -31.43 4.69
CA ALA A 133 4.21 -32.42 5.05
C ALA A 133 3.90 -33.11 6.39
N ARG A 134 3.36 -32.35 7.37
CA ARG A 134 2.89 -32.88 8.66
C ARG A 134 1.58 -33.65 8.58
N GLY A 135 0.85 -33.58 7.46
CA GLY A 135 -0.41 -34.29 7.24
C GLY A 135 -1.57 -33.65 7.98
N LYS A 136 -1.51 -32.34 8.16
CA LYS A 136 -2.53 -31.55 8.84
C LYS A 136 -3.60 -30.99 7.90
N LEU A 137 -3.52 -31.36 6.63
CA LEU A 137 -4.50 -31.02 5.61
C LEU A 137 -5.02 -32.33 5.01
N PRO A 138 -6.09 -32.91 5.60
CA PRO A 138 -6.65 -34.18 5.14
C PRO A 138 -7.11 -34.10 3.68
N GLY A 139 -7.11 -35.24 2.99
CA GLY A 139 -7.47 -35.33 1.57
C GLY A 139 -6.38 -34.88 0.59
N LEU A 140 -5.31 -34.22 1.06
CA LEU A 140 -4.16 -33.86 0.24
C LEU A 140 -3.00 -34.85 0.37
N ALA A 141 -2.31 -35.10 -0.74
CA ALA A 141 -1.04 -35.82 -0.74
C ALA A 141 0.04 -35.04 0.04
N ARG A 142 1.07 -35.73 0.56
CA ARG A 142 2.12 -35.11 1.39
C ARG A 142 3.05 -34.16 0.61
N ASP A 143 2.99 -34.24 -0.71
CA ASP A 143 3.70 -33.42 -1.70
C ASP A 143 2.74 -32.56 -2.53
N ALA A 144 1.46 -32.46 -2.12
CA ALA A 144 0.48 -31.62 -2.80
C ALA A 144 0.94 -30.17 -2.87
N HIS A 145 0.53 -29.47 -3.93
CA HIS A 145 0.87 -28.07 -4.11
C HIS A 145 0.14 -27.24 -3.04
N PRO A 146 0.77 -26.24 -2.40
CA PRO A 146 0.13 -25.41 -1.38
C PRO A 146 -1.22 -24.79 -1.81
N HIS A 147 -1.36 -24.49 -3.10
CA HIS A 147 -2.58 -23.88 -3.66
C HIS A 147 -3.75 -24.86 -3.75
N ASP A 148 -3.52 -26.18 -3.65
CA ASP A 148 -4.57 -27.19 -3.65
C ASP A 148 -5.45 -27.14 -2.39
N THR A 149 -4.98 -26.45 -1.33
CA THR A 149 -5.71 -26.24 -0.08
C THR A 149 -6.94 -25.34 -0.20
N GLY A 150 -7.06 -24.59 -1.31
CA GLY A 150 -8.12 -23.59 -1.47
C GLY A 150 -7.92 -22.33 -0.64
N LEU A 151 -6.82 -22.19 0.11
CA LEU A 151 -6.46 -20.94 0.77
C LEU A 151 -6.01 -19.90 -0.25
N PHE A 152 -6.55 -18.70 -0.15
CA PHE A 152 -6.11 -17.54 -0.91
C PHE A 152 -5.99 -16.29 -0.03
N VAL A 153 -5.15 -15.38 -0.47
CA VAL A 153 -4.86 -14.12 0.21
C VAL A 153 -5.26 -12.96 -0.67
N LEU A 154 -6.09 -12.08 -0.15
CA LEU A 154 -6.47 -10.83 -0.79
C LEU A 154 -5.56 -9.71 -0.29
N ALA A 155 -4.88 -9.03 -1.21
CA ALA A 155 -4.29 -7.74 -0.96
C ALA A 155 -5.37 -6.67 -0.98
N MET A 156 -5.40 -5.87 0.07
CA MET A 156 -6.29 -4.74 0.24
C MET A 156 -5.50 -3.42 0.09
N GLY A 157 -6.22 -2.30 0.15
CA GLY A 157 -5.60 -0.97 0.19
C GLY A 157 -4.57 -0.72 -0.93
N LYS A 158 -3.43 -0.09 -0.58
CA LYS A 158 -2.37 0.28 -1.53
C LYS A 158 -1.82 -0.91 -2.30
N MET A 159 -1.55 -2.01 -1.61
CA MET A 159 -1.06 -3.24 -2.25
C MET A 159 -2.09 -3.76 -3.25
N GLY A 160 -3.37 -3.74 -2.89
CA GLY A 160 -4.47 -4.14 -3.75
C GLY A 160 -4.58 -3.28 -5.02
N ALA A 161 -4.35 -1.98 -4.91
CA ALA A 161 -4.37 -1.03 -6.02
C ALA A 161 -3.09 -0.97 -6.86
N GLY A 162 -1.99 -1.63 -6.47
CA GLY A 162 -0.70 -1.47 -7.16
C GLY A 162 0.06 -0.20 -6.76
N GLU A 163 -0.31 0.38 -5.62
CA GLU A 163 0.06 1.71 -5.16
C GLU A 163 0.90 1.65 -3.87
N LEU A 164 1.69 0.60 -3.61
CA LEU A 164 2.44 0.46 -2.36
C LEU A 164 3.56 1.52 -2.18
N ASN A 165 3.84 1.95 -0.93
CA ASN A 165 4.99 2.81 -0.60
C ASN A 165 6.13 2.02 0.08
N TYR A 166 7.31 2.64 0.21
CA TYR A 166 8.50 2.06 0.82
C TYR A 166 8.28 1.50 2.22
N SER A 167 7.58 2.23 3.08
CA SER A 167 7.35 1.87 4.48
C SER A 167 5.85 1.71 4.78
N SER A 168 5.13 0.96 3.94
CA SER A 168 3.71 0.65 4.15
C SER A 168 3.51 -0.67 4.90
N ASP A 169 2.41 -0.74 5.66
CA ASP A 169 1.82 -2.03 6.00
C ASP A 169 1.28 -2.70 4.73
N ILE A 170 1.20 -4.03 4.75
CA ILE A 170 0.40 -4.79 3.80
C ILE A 170 -0.87 -5.28 4.48
N ASP A 171 -2.00 -4.86 3.94
CA ASP A 171 -3.33 -5.22 4.44
C ASP A 171 -3.81 -6.50 3.74
N LEU A 172 -3.97 -7.58 4.49
CA LEU A 172 -4.32 -8.90 3.94
C LEU A 172 -5.62 -9.43 4.54
N ILE A 173 -6.45 -10.04 3.70
CA ILE A 173 -7.56 -10.91 4.13
C ILE A 173 -7.25 -12.32 3.67
N CYS A 174 -7.22 -13.28 4.59
CA CYS A 174 -6.92 -14.68 4.30
C CYS A 174 -8.20 -15.52 4.40
N LEU A 175 -8.60 -16.15 3.30
CA LEU A 175 -9.78 -17.00 3.25
C LEU A 175 -9.44 -18.36 2.66
N PHE A 176 -10.30 -19.35 2.89
CA PHE A 176 -10.17 -20.64 2.22
C PHE A 176 -11.52 -21.21 1.79
N ASP A 177 -11.49 -21.97 0.69
CA ASP A 177 -12.65 -22.72 0.21
C ASP A 177 -12.90 -23.96 1.09
N GLU A 178 -13.89 -23.86 1.97
CA GLU A 178 -14.27 -24.92 2.91
C GLU A 178 -14.77 -26.18 2.18
N ALA A 179 -15.30 -26.04 0.96
CA ALA A 179 -15.84 -27.16 0.18
C ALA A 179 -14.75 -28.14 -0.31
N ARG A 180 -13.47 -27.78 -0.18
CA ARG A 180 -12.34 -28.67 -0.48
C ARG A 180 -12.11 -29.74 0.59
N PHE A 181 -12.70 -29.59 1.77
CA PHE A 181 -12.51 -30.50 2.88
C PHE A 181 -13.84 -31.18 3.22
N PRO A 182 -13.87 -32.52 3.41
CA PRO A 182 -15.01 -33.20 3.99
C PRO A 182 -15.38 -32.63 5.37
N LEU A 183 -16.66 -32.71 5.75
CA LEU A 183 -17.14 -32.16 7.03
C LEU A 183 -16.38 -32.70 8.25
N ASP A 184 -15.99 -33.98 8.24
CA ASP A 184 -15.26 -34.62 9.33
C ASP A 184 -13.81 -34.10 9.46
N ASP A 185 -13.22 -33.65 8.35
CA ASP A 185 -11.85 -33.15 8.25
C ASP A 185 -11.75 -31.61 8.38
N PHE A 186 -12.89 -30.93 8.27
CA PHE A 186 -12.98 -29.47 8.22
C PHE A 186 -12.28 -28.77 9.38
N PHE A 187 -12.50 -29.23 10.62
CA PHE A 187 -11.91 -28.58 11.79
C PHE A 187 -10.38 -28.74 11.86
N GLU A 188 -9.85 -29.88 11.43
CA GLU A 188 -8.39 -30.08 11.36
C GLU A 188 -7.78 -29.20 10.26
N ALA A 189 -8.36 -29.19 9.06
CA ALA A 189 -7.92 -28.35 7.95
C ALA A 189 -7.96 -26.87 8.33
N ARG A 190 -9.07 -26.39 8.91
CA ARG A 190 -9.21 -25.01 9.39
C ARG A 190 -8.13 -24.65 10.42
N ALA A 191 -7.85 -25.52 11.38
CA ALA A 191 -6.81 -25.28 12.38
C ALA A 191 -5.41 -25.20 11.74
N ALA A 192 -5.14 -26.06 10.75
CA ALA A 192 -3.89 -26.06 10.01
C ALA A 192 -3.71 -24.79 9.17
N LEU A 193 -4.76 -24.34 8.48
CA LEU A 193 -4.73 -23.12 7.67
C LEU A 193 -4.58 -21.86 8.53
N ILE A 194 -5.27 -21.77 9.68
CA ILE A 194 -5.05 -20.70 10.66
C ILE A 194 -3.59 -20.67 11.13
N LYS A 195 -3.01 -21.85 11.41
CA LYS A 195 -1.61 -21.96 11.81
C LYS A 195 -0.66 -21.53 10.69
N ALA A 196 -0.92 -21.95 9.45
CA ALA A 196 -0.14 -21.55 8.28
C ALA A 196 -0.18 -20.03 8.08
N THR A 197 -1.36 -19.41 8.16
CA THR A 197 -1.51 -17.94 8.08
C THR A 197 -0.67 -17.25 9.16
N ARG A 198 -0.75 -17.68 10.42
CA ARG A 198 0.06 -17.09 11.51
C ARG A 198 1.56 -17.22 11.26
N THR A 199 2.01 -18.38 10.78
CA THR A 199 3.42 -18.62 10.44
C THR A 199 3.87 -17.73 9.29
N ALA A 200 3.08 -17.61 8.21
CA ALA A 200 3.40 -16.75 7.08
C ALA A 200 3.47 -15.28 7.51
N THR A 201 2.52 -14.81 8.32
CA THR A 201 2.51 -13.43 8.81
C THR A 201 3.68 -13.14 9.76
N ALA A 202 4.08 -14.10 10.59
CA ALA A 202 5.27 -13.96 11.44
C ALA A 202 6.55 -13.86 10.59
N LEU A 203 6.69 -14.70 9.55
CA LEU A 203 7.83 -14.63 8.62
C LEU A 203 7.98 -13.25 7.97
N LEU A 204 6.86 -12.62 7.61
CA LEU A 204 6.82 -11.30 6.99
C LEU A 204 7.08 -10.17 8.02
N ASN A 205 6.43 -10.24 9.19
CA ASN A 205 6.32 -9.14 10.14
C ASN A 205 7.43 -9.09 11.19
N ASP A 206 7.93 -10.24 11.66
CA ASP A 206 8.81 -10.28 12.82
C ASP A 206 10.17 -9.63 12.52
N ILE A 207 10.71 -8.89 13.50
CA ILE A 207 12.01 -8.24 13.39
C ILE A 207 13.10 -9.24 13.81
N SER A 208 14.04 -9.50 12.91
CA SER A 208 15.23 -10.31 13.14
C SER A 208 16.50 -9.44 13.08
N SER A 209 17.68 -10.05 13.21
CA SER A 209 18.97 -9.40 12.92
C SER A 209 19.04 -8.79 11.52
N ASP A 210 18.31 -9.39 10.57
CA ASP A 210 18.24 -8.95 9.17
C ASP A 210 17.13 -7.94 8.89
N GLY A 211 16.40 -7.52 9.93
CA GLY A 211 15.24 -6.63 9.85
C GLY A 211 13.92 -7.40 9.71
N TYR A 212 12.94 -6.78 9.06
CA TYR A 212 11.60 -7.33 8.77
C TYR A 212 11.35 -7.27 7.26
N VAL A 213 10.35 -8.02 6.75
CA VAL A 213 9.93 -7.97 5.34
C VAL A 213 8.84 -6.92 5.15
N PHE A 214 7.65 -7.18 5.68
CA PHE A 214 6.51 -6.28 5.68
C PHE A 214 5.77 -6.35 6.99
N ARG A 215 5.45 -5.19 7.56
CA ARG A 215 4.43 -5.13 8.60
C ARG A 215 3.11 -5.56 7.99
N THR A 216 2.44 -6.51 8.63
CA THR A 216 1.26 -7.17 8.04
C THR A 216 0.04 -6.92 8.91
N ASP A 217 -0.98 -6.31 8.33
CA ASP A 217 -2.25 -6.04 9.00
C ASP A 217 -3.35 -6.98 8.49
N LEU A 218 -4.04 -7.65 9.40
CA LEU A 218 -5.16 -8.56 9.10
C LEU A 218 -6.50 -8.00 9.58
N ARG A 219 -6.56 -6.75 10.03
CA ARG A 219 -7.75 -6.15 10.68
C ARG A 219 -8.87 -5.81 9.71
N LEU A 220 -8.63 -5.80 8.39
CA LEU A 220 -9.69 -5.57 7.40
C LEU A 220 -10.57 -6.81 7.13
N ARG A 221 -10.26 -7.96 7.76
CA ARG A 221 -11.10 -9.17 7.66
C ARG A 221 -12.44 -8.99 8.39
N PRO A 222 -13.48 -9.78 8.06
CA PRO A 222 -14.76 -9.76 8.76
C PRO A 222 -14.60 -9.80 10.28
N ASP A 223 -15.20 -8.85 11.00
CA ASP A 223 -15.19 -8.76 12.47
C ASP A 223 -13.87 -9.25 13.13
N PRO A 224 -12.78 -8.48 13.00
CA PRO A 224 -11.45 -8.94 13.37
C PRO A 224 -11.27 -9.16 14.89
N ALA A 225 -12.22 -8.71 15.71
CA ALA A 225 -12.18 -8.90 17.16
C ALA A 225 -12.53 -10.35 17.55
N VAL A 226 -13.40 -11.01 16.78
CA VAL A 226 -13.92 -12.34 17.12
C VAL A 226 -13.62 -13.40 16.06
N THR A 227 -13.22 -13.01 14.85
CA THR A 227 -12.87 -13.97 13.78
C THR A 227 -11.42 -14.38 13.79
N PRO A 228 -11.12 -15.64 13.42
CA PRO A 228 -9.75 -16.09 13.23
C PRO A 228 -9.07 -15.32 12.09
N VAL A 229 -7.73 -15.31 12.11
CA VAL A 229 -6.90 -14.68 11.06
C VAL A 229 -7.07 -15.30 9.67
N CYS A 230 -7.65 -16.50 9.60
CA CYS A 230 -8.07 -17.16 8.37
C CYS A 230 -9.44 -17.82 8.60
N MET A 231 -10.38 -17.57 7.70
CA MET A 231 -11.76 -18.07 7.81
C MET A 231 -12.27 -18.59 6.48
N GLY A 232 -13.34 -19.39 6.52
CA GLY A 232 -13.96 -19.89 5.31
C GLY A 232 -14.66 -18.83 4.50
N VAL A 233 -14.75 -19.08 3.20
CA VAL A 233 -15.49 -18.24 2.25
C VAL A 233 -16.95 -18.06 2.66
N GLU A 234 -17.66 -19.14 3.01
CA GLU A 234 -19.09 -19.07 3.32
C GLU A 234 -19.37 -18.17 4.54
N ALA A 235 -18.54 -18.28 5.58
CA ALA A 235 -18.64 -17.41 6.76
C ALA A 235 -18.40 -15.93 6.43
N ALA A 236 -17.45 -15.64 5.54
CA ALA A 236 -17.17 -14.28 5.11
C ALA A 236 -18.31 -13.71 4.24
N GLU A 237 -18.86 -14.50 3.31
CA GLU A 237 -20.00 -14.09 2.48
C GLU A 237 -21.23 -13.76 3.32
N ARG A 238 -21.58 -14.62 4.27
CA ARG A 238 -22.69 -14.38 5.21
C ARG A 238 -22.49 -13.09 6.02
N TYR A 239 -21.27 -12.81 6.46
CA TYR A 239 -20.96 -11.55 7.16
C TYR A 239 -21.22 -10.35 6.27
N TYR A 240 -20.68 -10.32 5.05
CA TYR A 240 -20.84 -9.16 4.17
C TYR A 240 -22.26 -8.95 3.67
N GLU A 241 -23.03 -10.03 3.52
CA GLU A 241 -24.46 -9.97 3.19
C GLU A 241 -25.29 -9.33 4.32
N SER A 242 -24.99 -9.67 5.58
CA SER A 242 -25.83 -9.29 6.73
C SER A 242 -25.36 -8.06 7.49
N LEU A 243 -24.05 -7.90 7.68
CA LEU A 243 -23.42 -6.90 8.55
C LEU A 243 -22.45 -5.97 7.80
N GLY A 244 -22.20 -6.23 6.52
CA GLY A 244 -21.15 -5.56 5.78
C GLY A 244 -21.36 -4.05 5.65
N ARG A 245 -20.35 -3.30 6.11
CA ARG A 245 -20.36 -1.85 6.29
C ARG A 245 -19.94 -1.10 5.04
N THR A 246 -20.28 0.18 5.02
CA THR A 246 -19.99 1.11 3.93
C THR A 246 -18.51 1.21 3.62
N TRP A 247 -17.70 1.39 4.66
CA TRP A 247 -16.27 1.55 4.51
C TRP A 247 -15.60 0.27 3.99
N GLU A 248 -16.17 -0.91 4.29
CA GLU A 248 -15.71 -2.18 3.77
C GLU A 248 -15.94 -2.27 2.26
N ARG A 249 -17.05 -1.72 1.75
CA ARG A 249 -17.29 -1.62 0.30
C ARG A 249 -16.20 -0.78 -0.37
N ALA A 250 -15.86 0.37 0.21
CA ALA A 250 -14.77 1.21 -0.29
C ALA A 250 -13.42 0.47 -0.27
N ALA A 251 -13.12 -0.27 0.80
CA ALA A 251 -11.90 -1.07 0.90
C ALA A 251 -11.84 -2.17 -0.17
N TYR A 252 -12.97 -2.84 -0.45
CA TYR A 252 -13.05 -3.91 -1.46
C TYR A 252 -12.94 -3.42 -2.91
N ILE A 253 -13.04 -2.10 -3.19
CA ILE A 253 -12.72 -1.54 -4.52
C ILE A 253 -11.29 -1.94 -4.91
N LYS A 254 -10.36 -1.84 -3.96
CA LYS A 254 -8.93 -2.11 -4.20
C LYS A 254 -8.58 -3.60 -4.10
N ALA A 255 -9.49 -4.47 -3.67
CA ALA A 255 -9.17 -5.88 -3.39
C ALA A 255 -8.75 -6.67 -4.65
N ARG A 256 -7.69 -7.48 -4.50
CA ARG A 256 -7.27 -8.49 -5.49
C ARG A 256 -6.59 -9.68 -4.81
N VAL A 257 -6.61 -10.83 -5.46
CA VAL A 257 -5.81 -11.98 -5.00
C VAL A 257 -4.33 -11.67 -5.22
N CYS A 258 -3.51 -11.80 -4.17
CA CYS A 258 -2.06 -11.62 -4.26
C CYS A 258 -1.27 -12.94 -4.06
N ALA A 259 -1.85 -13.91 -3.36
CA ALA A 259 -1.21 -15.20 -3.12
C ALA A 259 -2.21 -16.35 -2.93
N GLY A 260 -1.74 -17.58 -3.09
CA GLY A 260 -2.50 -18.81 -2.88
C GLY A 260 -3.40 -19.18 -4.07
N ASP A 261 -4.52 -19.86 -3.81
CA ASP A 261 -5.45 -20.34 -4.84
C ASP A 261 -6.13 -19.18 -5.59
N GLN A 262 -5.59 -18.87 -6.76
CA GLN A 262 -6.07 -17.81 -7.64
C GLN A 262 -7.51 -18.05 -8.13
N ALA A 263 -7.93 -19.31 -8.30
CA ALA A 263 -9.26 -19.62 -8.79
C ALA A 263 -10.31 -19.38 -7.70
N ALA A 264 -10.07 -19.90 -6.49
CA ALA A 264 -10.95 -19.68 -5.34
C ALA A 264 -11.08 -18.18 -5.01
N GLY A 265 -9.96 -17.45 -4.96
CA GLY A 265 -9.99 -16.02 -4.67
C GLY A 265 -10.75 -15.19 -5.73
N LYS A 266 -10.60 -15.52 -7.02
CA LYS A 266 -11.38 -14.86 -8.10
C LYS A 266 -12.87 -15.20 -8.01
N ALA A 267 -13.23 -16.42 -7.61
CA ALA A 267 -14.61 -16.81 -7.40
C ALA A 267 -15.24 -16.01 -6.25
N PHE A 268 -14.54 -15.87 -5.12
CA PHE A 268 -14.98 -15.04 -4.00
C PHE A 268 -15.12 -13.56 -4.37
N LEU A 269 -14.14 -12.96 -5.04
CA LEU A 269 -14.25 -11.55 -5.48
C LEU A 269 -15.42 -11.34 -6.45
N LYS A 270 -15.80 -12.37 -7.23
CA LYS A 270 -16.96 -12.34 -8.10
C LYS A 270 -18.26 -12.40 -7.29
N SER A 271 -18.35 -13.23 -6.25
CA SER A 271 -19.53 -13.30 -5.37
C SER A 271 -19.70 -12.02 -4.53
N MET A 272 -18.61 -11.33 -4.21
CA MET A 272 -18.62 -10.03 -3.51
C MET A 272 -19.11 -8.85 -4.37
N ARG A 273 -19.30 -9.01 -5.68
CA ARG A 273 -19.72 -7.91 -6.56
C ARG A 273 -21.03 -7.22 -6.15
N PRO A 274 -22.11 -7.92 -5.75
CA PRO A 274 -23.35 -7.28 -5.30
C PRO A 274 -23.17 -6.50 -4.00
N PHE A 275 -22.24 -6.94 -3.13
CA PHE A 275 -21.85 -6.20 -1.94
C PHE A 275 -21.13 -4.90 -2.33
N VAL A 276 -20.08 -4.95 -3.14
CA VAL A 276 -19.31 -3.74 -3.47
C VAL A 276 -20.08 -2.78 -4.38
N TRP A 277 -20.76 -3.31 -5.40
CA TRP A 277 -21.31 -2.54 -6.53
C TRP A 277 -22.85 -2.62 -6.58
N ARG A 278 -23.53 -1.86 -5.72
CA ARG A 278 -25.00 -1.82 -5.67
C ARG A 278 -25.59 -1.29 -6.98
N LYS A 279 -26.52 -2.03 -7.61
CA LYS A 279 -27.14 -1.64 -8.89
C LYS A 279 -28.01 -0.38 -8.79
N HIS A 280 -28.64 -0.18 -7.65
CA HIS A 280 -29.49 0.98 -7.39
C HIS A 280 -28.78 1.90 -6.40
N LEU A 281 -28.74 3.20 -6.74
CA LEU A 281 -28.40 4.24 -5.78
C LEU A 281 -29.60 4.36 -4.84
N ASP A 282 -29.58 3.57 -3.77
CA ASP A 282 -30.57 3.63 -2.72
C ASP A 282 -30.19 4.71 -1.70
N PHE A 283 -31.14 5.01 -0.81
CA PHE A 283 -30.91 5.97 0.27
C PHE A 283 -29.68 5.59 1.12
N ALA A 284 -29.43 4.29 1.30
CA ALA A 284 -28.24 3.78 1.97
C ALA A 284 -26.95 4.19 1.24
N ALA A 285 -26.86 4.06 -0.09
CA ALA A 285 -25.67 4.49 -0.85
C ALA A 285 -25.40 6.01 -0.75
N ILE A 286 -26.44 6.83 -0.58
CA ILE A 286 -26.32 8.28 -0.38
C ILE A 286 -25.88 8.59 1.05
N GLN A 287 -26.49 7.95 2.05
CA GLN A 287 -26.07 8.04 3.45
C GLN A 287 -24.63 7.59 3.62
N ASP A 288 -24.22 6.54 2.91
CA ASP A 288 -22.89 5.98 2.88
C ASP A 288 -21.83 6.99 2.41
N ALA A 289 -22.07 7.62 1.27
CA ALA A 289 -21.22 8.70 0.76
C ALA A 289 -21.16 9.90 1.75
N HIS A 290 -22.28 10.20 2.41
CA HIS A 290 -22.38 11.28 3.37
C HIS A 290 -21.67 10.98 4.70
N ALA A 291 -21.81 9.77 5.25
CA ALA A 291 -21.17 9.34 6.49
C ALA A 291 -19.66 9.29 6.34
N MET A 292 -19.17 8.76 5.22
CA MET A 292 -17.74 8.78 4.92
C MET A 292 -17.19 10.22 4.80
N ARG A 293 -17.97 11.16 4.26
CA ARG A 293 -17.62 12.60 4.23
C ARG A 293 -17.58 13.21 5.63
N LEU A 294 -18.59 12.96 6.47
CA LEU A 294 -18.69 13.56 7.79
C LEU A 294 -17.55 13.10 8.70
N GLY A 295 -17.28 11.79 8.75
CA GLY A 295 -16.18 11.24 9.53
C GLY A 295 -14.81 11.73 9.06
N TYR A 296 -14.64 12.06 7.78
CA TYR A 296 -13.40 12.69 7.30
C TYR A 296 -13.28 14.15 7.78
N ARG A 297 -14.35 14.94 7.68
CA ARG A 297 -14.35 16.36 8.11
C ARG A 297 -14.13 16.52 9.62
N GLU A 298 -14.79 15.71 10.43
CA GLU A 298 -14.66 15.77 11.90
C GLU A 298 -13.22 15.50 12.35
N LYS A 299 -12.50 14.61 11.66
CA LYS A 299 -11.10 14.31 11.96
C LYS A 299 -10.12 15.42 11.63
N ILE A 300 -10.33 16.13 10.53
CA ILE A 300 -9.43 17.24 10.16
C ILE A 300 -9.62 18.40 11.13
N GLY A 301 -10.86 18.68 11.54
CA GLY A 301 -11.17 19.69 12.56
C GLY A 301 -10.76 21.13 12.19
N GLN A 302 -10.29 21.37 10.96
CA GLN A 302 -9.79 22.66 10.48
C GLN A 302 -10.20 22.87 9.02
N SER A 303 -10.58 24.09 8.66
CA SER A 303 -10.95 24.46 7.28
C SER A 303 -9.79 25.04 6.47
N ARG A 304 -8.64 25.30 7.10
CA ARG A 304 -7.45 25.87 6.47
C ARG A 304 -6.19 25.38 7.16
N ILE A 305 -5.08 25.37 6.43
CA ILE A 305 -3.77 24.97 6.96
C ILE A 305 -3.16 26.14 7.72
N THR A 306 -3.09 25.99 9.04
CA THR A 306 -2.52 27.00 9.95
C THR A 306 -0.99 26.91 10.06
N SER A 307 -0.44 25.70 9.91
CA SER A 307 0.99 25.43 9.89
C SER A 307 1.30 24.27 8.95
N ILE A 308 2.37 24.40 8.16
CA ILE A 308 2.87 23.29 7.31
C ILE A 308 3.77 22.32 8.09
N ALA A 309 4.41 22.80 9.15
CA ALA A 309 5.23 21.96 10.03
C ALA A 309 4.32 20.96 10.77
N GLY A 310 4.64 19.67 10.68
CA GLY A 310 3.82 18.60 11.23
C GLY A 310 2.53 18.31 10.46
N HIS A 311 2.27 18.95 9.31
CA HIS A 311 1.09 18.64 8.50
C HIS A 311 1.17 17.22 7.95
N ASN A 312 0.09 16.46 8.08
CA ASN A 312 0.04 15.07 7.64
C ASN A 312 -0.29 14.99 6.15
N VAL A 313 0.64 14.49 5.34
CA VAL A 313 0.52 14.43 3.87
C VAL A 313 -0.58 13.48 3.39
N LYS A 314 -0.99 12.53 4.24
CA LYS A 314 -1.98 11.51 3.90
C LYS A 314 -3.37 11.91 4.40
N LEU A 315 -3.50 12.22 5.69
CA LEU A 315 -4.76 12.44 6.39
C LEU A 315 -5.11 13.91 6.59
N GLY A 316 -4.13 14.81 6.49
CA GLY A 316 -4.35 16.24 6.61
C GLY A 316 -5.17 16.79 5.45
N LEU A 317 -5.62 18.04 5.61
CA LEU A 317 -6.35 18.80 4.59
C LEU A 317 -5.58 18.80 3.26
N GLY A 318 -6.25 18.45 2.17
CA GLY A 318 -5.66 18.35 0.83
C GLY A 318 -4.74 17.15 0.62
N GLY A 319 -4.67 16.24 1.57
CA GLY A 319 -3.77 15.10 1.55
C GLY A 319 -4.16 14.00 0.56
N ILE A 320 -3.32 12.96 0.49
CA ILE A 320 -3.52 11.79 -0.39
C ILE A 320 -4.92 11.19 -0.22
N ARG A 321 -5.38 11.04 1.03
CA ARG A 321 -6.66 10.41 1.35
C ARG A 321 -7.84 11.18 0.78
N GLU A 322 -7.75 12.51 0.67
CA GLU A 322 -8.83 13.32 0.11
C GLU A 322 -9.08 12.99 -1.36
N ILE A 323 -7.99 12.82 -2.13
CA ILE A 323 -8.05 12.46 -3.56
C ILE A 323 -8.56 11.03 -3.75
N GLU A 324 -8.06 10.09 -2.93
CA GLU A 324 -8.55 8.70 -2.92
C GLU A 324 -10.05 8.66 -2.64
N PHE A 325 -10.47 9.38 -1.59
CA PHE A 325 -11.85 9.39 -1.13
C PHE A 325 -12.79 10.05 -2.14
N PHE A 326 -12.36 11.17 -2.74
CA PHE A 326 -13.05 11.79 -3.87
C PHE A 326 -13.31 10.77 -4.99
N THR A 327 -12.29 10.03 -5.40
CA THR A 327 -12.37 9.05 -6.48
C THR A 327 -13.28 7.88 -6.10
N GLN A 328 -13.02 7.23 -4.95
CA GLN A 328 -13.75 6.05 -4.50
C GLN A 328 -15.23 6.30 -4.25
N THR A 329 -15.58 7.48 -3.72
CA THR A 329 -16.98 7.84 -3.47
C THR A 329 -17.78 7.85 -4.79
N GLN A 330 -17.21 8.40 -5.85
CA GLN A 330 -17.85 8.43 -7.16
C GLN A 330 -17.93 7.03 -7.79
N GLN A 331 -16.89 6.21 -7.61
CA GLN A 331 -16.92 4.81 -8.03
C GLN A 331 -18.03 4.03 -7.32
N LEU A 332 -18.26 4.24 -6.02
CA LEU A 332 -19.35 3.57 -5.30
C LEU A 332 -20.73 4.03 -5.78
N ILE A 333 -20.89 5.33 -6.08
CA ILE A 333 -22.14 5.90 -6.60
C ILE A 333 -22.49 5.33 -7.98
N ALA A 334 -21.49 5.18 -8.86
CA ALA A 334 -21.72 4.92 -10.29
C ALA A 334 -21.35 3.50 -10.74
N GLY A 335 -20.37 2.87 -10.08
CA GLY A 335 -19.78 1.58 -10.46
C GLY A 335 -20.77 0.41 -10.42
N GLY A 336 -21.86 0.53 -9.66
CA GLY A 336 -22.99 -0.39 -9.72
C GLY A 336 -23.58 -0.57 -11.11
N ARG A 337 -23.68 0.55 -11.86
CA ARG A 337 -24.29 0.62 -13.20
C ARG A 337 -23.26 0.61 -14.32
N ASP A 338 -22.05 1.10 -14.05
CA ASP A 338 -20.97 1.17 -15.02
C ASP A 338 -19.76 0.34 -14.57
N PRO A 339 -19.56 -0.87 -15.11
CA PRO A 339 -18.41 -1.71 -14.79
C PRO A 339 -17.04 -1.08 -15.09
N ASP A 340 -16.95 -0.11 -16.00
CA ASP A 340 -15.68 0.52 -16.36
C ASP A 340 -15.13 1.38 -15.21
N LEU A 341 -16.01 1.82 -14.29
CA LEU A 341 -15.62 2.56 -13.09
C LEU A 341 -15.11 1.66 -11.95
N ARG A 342 -15.06 0.33 -12.13
CA ARG A 342 -14.64 -0.63 -11.09
C ARG A 342 -13.13 -0.90 -11.08
N VAL A 343 -12.35 0.03 -11.60
CA VAL A 343 -10.88 0.03 -11.55
C VAL A 343 -10.38 0.25 -10.12
N ARG A 344 -9.19 -0.27 -9.80
CA ARG A 344 -8.66 -0.26 -8.43
C ARG A 344 -7.80 0.97 -8.12
N GLY A 345 -6.97 1.36 -9.09
CA GLY A 345 -6.01 2.45 -8.93
C GLY A 345 -6.68 3.82 -8.98
N THR A 346 -6.13 4.76 -8.23
CA THR A 346 -6.62 6.15 -8.13
C THR A 346 -6.51 6.85 -9.49
N LYS A 347 -5.40 6.65 -10.20
CA LYS A 347 -5.20 7.15 -11.57
C LYS A 347 -6.32 6.70 -12.50
N ASP A 348 -6.49 5.38 -12.61
CA ASP A 348 -7.45 4.79 -13.52
C ASP A 348 -8.87 5.22 -13.15
N GLY A 349 -9.17 5.31 -11.84
CA GLY A 349 -10.45 5.80 -11.35
C GLY A 349 -10.75 7.22 -11.81
N LEU A 350 -9.83 8.16 -11.62
CA LEU A 350 -9.96 9.54 -12.08
C LEU A 350 -10.12 9.62 -13.61
N GLN A 351 -9.33 8.84 -14.36
CA GLN A 351 -9.41 8.80 -15.83
C GLN A 351 -10.77 8.27 -16.32
N GLN A 352 -11.25 7.18 -15.74
CA GLN A 352 -12.55 6.61 -16.11
C GLN A 352 -13.70 7.57 -15.74
N LEU A 353 -13.63 8.24 -14.59
CA LEU A 353 -14.61 9.27 -14.23
C LEU A 353 -14.65 10.42 -15.25
N ALA A 354 -13.50 10.86 -15.76
CA ALA A 354 -13.43 11.88 -16.80
C ALA A 354 -13.99 11.38 -18.14
N ILE A 355 -13.60 10.17 -18.58
CA ILE A 355 -14.10 9.56 -19.83
C ILE A 355 -15.63 9.43 -19.81
N LYS A 356 -16.19 9.11 -18.64
CA LYS A 356 -17.64 8.94 -18.44
C LYS A 356 -18.38 10.25 -18.15
N GLY A 357 -17.69 11.39 -18.12
CA GLY A 357 -18.28 12.71 -17.94
C GLY A 357 -18.74 13.03 -16.51
N TRP A 358 -18.28 12.29 -15.50
CA TRP A 358 -18.54 12.59 -14.09
C TRP A 358 -17.73 13.79 -13.60
N ILE A 359 -16.52 13.94 -14.14
CA ILE A 359 -15.61 15.05 -13.89
C ILE A 359 -15.01 15.54 -15.21
N THR A 360 -14.41 16.73 -15.20
CA THR A 360 -13.67 17.22 -16.37
C THR A 360 -12.30 16.55 -16.47
N ALA A 361 -11.76 16.43 -17.69
CA ALA A 361 -10.41 15.92 -17.91
C ALA A 361 -9.36 16.74 -17.13
N ASN A 362 -9.48 18.07 -17.15
CA ASN A 362 -8.59 18.96 -16.40
C ASN A 362 -8.60 18.69 -14.88
N LEU A 363 -9.77 18.37 -14.30
CA LEU A 363 -9.87 18.03 -12.88
C LEU A 363 -9.20 16.68 -12.59
N ALA A 364 -9.44 15.68 -13.44
CA ALA A 364 -8.83 14.37 -13.30
C ALA A 364 -7.30 14.44 -13.39
N ASP A 365 -6.78 15.12 -14.43
CA ASP A 365 -5.34 15.27 -14.65
C ASP A 365 -4.68 16.08 -13.52
N GLY A 366 -5.33 17.17 -13.08
CA GLY A 366 -4.85 17.99 -11.96
C GLY A 366 -4.79 17.22 -10.63
N LEU A 367 -5.88 16.54 -10.26
CA LEU A 367 -5.91 15.72 -9.04
C LEU A 367 -4.90 14.58 -9.09
N TYR A 368 -4.74 13.92 -10.24
CA TYR A 368 -3.76 12.86 -10.38
C TYR A 368 -2.32 13.37 -10.31
N GLN A 369 -2.03 14.55 -10.88
CA GLN A 369 -0.73 15.19 -10.74
C GLN A 369 -0.41 15.47 -9.27
N TYR A 370 -1.36 16.06 -8.52
CA TYR A 370 -1.19 16.28 -7.09
C TYR A 370 -1.04 14.98 -6.29
N TYR A 371 -1.79 13.93 -6.64
CA TYR A 371 -1.62 12.61 -6.06
C TYR A 371 -0.20 12.10 -6.26
N ARG A 372 0.33 12.13 -7.50
CA ARG A 372 1.70 11.73 -7.80
C ARG A 372 2.73 12.52 -6.98
N ASP A 373 2.56 13.83 -6.87
CA ASP A 373 3.50 14.70 -6.14
C ASP A 373 3.43 14.49 -4.62
N HIS A 374 2.24 14.21 -4.08
CA HIS A 374 2.07 13.83 -2.67
C HIS A 374 2.68 12.46 -2.38
N ARG A 375 2.57 11.50 -3.30
CA ARG A 375 3.18 10.18 -3.17
C ARG A 375 4.71 10.26 -3.24
N LYS A 376 5.28 11.06 -4.15
CA LYS A 376 6.73 11.33 -4.18
C LYS A 376 7.20 11.95 -2.86
N LEU A 377 6.46 12.93 -2.33
CA LEU A 377 6.74 13.52 -1.02
C LEU A 377 6.70 12.48 0.11
N GLU A 378 5.64 11.67 0.17
CA GLU A 378 5.48 10.61 1.16
C GLU A 378 6.64 9.60 1.09
N HIS A 379 7.09 9.23 -0.11
CA HIS A 379 8.26 8.36 -0.29
C HIS A 379 9.52 8.97 0.32
N ARG A 380 9.80 10.26 0.06
CA ARG A 380 10.96 10.94 0.65
C ARG A 380 10.91 10.97 2.17
N LEU A 381 9.75 11.23 2.77
CA LEU A 381 9.59 11.20 4.23
C LEU A 381 9.90 9.81 4.81
N GLN A 382 9.40 8.75 4.18
CA GLN A 382 9.59 7.37 4.64
C GLN A 382 11.04 6.88 4.47
N MET A 383 11.69 7.26 3.37
CA MET A 383 13.06 6.84 3.04
C MET A 383 14.12 7.33 4.02
N VAL A 384 13.86 8.36 4.84
CA VAL A 384 14.89 8.87 5.75
C VAL A 384 15.36 7.78 6.71
N ASN A 385 14.44 7.05 7.34
CA ASN A 385 14.72 6.06 8.38
C ASN A 385 13.94 4.74 8.20
N ASP A 386 13.41 4.45 7.01
CA ASP A 386 12.38 3.40 6.81
C ASP A 386 11.23 3.52 7.83
N ALA A 387 10.72 4.75 7.98
CA ALA A 387 9.72 5.08 8.99
C ALA A 387 8.31 5.09 8.41
N GLN A 388 7.34 4.62 9.19
CA GLN A 388 5.91 4.79 8.93
C GLN A 388 5.46 6.21 9.27
N THR A 389 6.04 7.19 8.59
CA THR A 389 5.68 8.60 8.77
C THR A 389 4.85 9.09 7.59
N HIS A 390 3.86 9.91 7.93
CA HIS A 390 3.09 10.72 7.00
C HIS A 390 3.18 12.21 7.36
N ASP A 391 3.87 12.55 8.45
CA ASP A 391 3.94 13.92 8.93
C ASP A 391 5.14 14.63 8.29
N LEU A 392 4.90 15.85 7.83
CA LEU A 392 5.99 16.73 7.46
C LEU A 392 6.89 17.03 8.67
N PRO A 393 8.19 17.29 8.46
CA PRO A 393 9.09 17.62 9.54
C PRO A 393 8.57 18.80 10.38
N SER A 394 8.80 18.76 11.69
CA SER A 394 8.46 19.87 12.59
C SER A 394 9.65 20.79 12.86
N THR A 395 10.85 20.44 12.38
CA THR A 395 12.11 21.16 12.62
C THR A 395 12.68 21.72 11.32
N ASP A 396 13.43 22.81 11.42
CA ASP A 396 14.10 23.40 10.24
C ASP A 396 15.12 22.46 9.63
N ALA A 397 15.94 21.77 10.44
CA ALA A 397 16.88 20.76 9.94
C ALA A 397 16.18 19.61 9.18
N GLY A 398 14.99 19.21 9.63
CA GLY A 398 14.19 18.20 8.93
C GLY A 398 13.67 18.71 7.58
N PHE A 399 13.24 19.98 7.51
CA PHE A 399 12.87 20.62 6.25
C PHE A 399 14.06 20.86 5.32
N GLU A 400 15.25 21.17 5.85
CA GLU A 400 16.48 21.28 5.06
C GLU A 400 16.82 19.95 4.37
N ARG A 401 16.76 18.84 5.11
CA ARG A 401 16.95 17.50 4.56
C ARG A 401 15.91 17.18 3.49
N LEU A 402 14.62 17.42 3.78
CA LEU A 402 13.55 17.16 2.83
C LEU A 402 13.67 18.03 1.56
N ALA A 403 14.10 19.28 1.70
CA ALA A 403 14.33 20.17 0.58
C ALA A 403 15.49 19.70 -0.29
N ALA A 404 16.58 19.22 0.32
CA ALA A 404 17.69 18.58 -0.40
C ALA A 404 17.23 17.30 -1.15
N MET A 405 16.39 16.47 -0.52
CA MET A 405 15.78 15.28 -1.16
C MET A 405 14.90 15.63 -2.37
N MET A 406 14.31 16.82 -2.36
CA MET A 406 13.41 17.32 -3.40
C MET A 406 14.11 18.28 -4.37
N ASN A 407 15.43 18.50 -4.22
CA ASN A 407 16.25 19.41 -5.02
C ASN A 407 15.61 20.81 -5.13
N THR A 408 15.35 21.42 -3.97
CA THR A 408 14.72 22.74 -3.86
C THR A 408 15.14 23.45 -2.57
N ALA A 409 14.84 24.75 -2.46
CA ALA A 409 15.10 25.52 -1.25
C ALA A 409 14.01 25.27 -0.17
N PRO A 410 14.35 25.18 1.13
CA PRO A 410 13.39 24.88 2.19
C PRO A 410 12.19 25.84 2.26
N GLY A 411 12.43 27.14 2.07
CA GLY A 411 11.36 28.14 2.05
C GLY A 411 10.40 27.97 0.87
N ALA A 412 10.94 27.74 -0.33
CA ALA A 412 10.16 27.49 -1.53
C ALA A 412 9.34 26.19 -1.40
N LEU A 413 9.93 25.14 -0.81
CA LEU A 413 9.22 23.89 -0.52
C LEU A 413 8.04 24.12 0.43
N LYS A 414 8.25 24.79 1.57
CA LYS A 414 7.19 25.05 2.56
C LYS A 414 6.00 25.77 1.91
N THR A 415 6.25 26.80 1.10
CA THR A 415 5.20 27.54 0.38
C THR A 415 4.49 26.65 -0.65
N ALA A 416 5.25 25.98 -1.52
CA ALA A 416 4.68 25.13 -2.56
C ALA A 416 3.82 23.99 -1.99
N LEU A 417 4.24 23.38 -0.87
CA LEU A 417 3.47 22.35 -0.19
C LEU A 417 2.14 22.89 0.35
N LYS A 418 2.16 24.05 1.02
CA LYS A 418 0.95 24.66 1.55
C LYS A 418 -0.04 24.97 0.43
N ASP A 419 0.40 25.67 -0.61
CA ASP A 419 -0.44 26.05 -1.75
C ASP A 419 -1.03 24.81 -2.44
N ARG A 420 -0.22 23.76 -2.56
CA ARG A 420 -0.65 22.49 -3.15
C ARG A 420 -1.74 21.82 -2.32
N PHE A 421 -1.57 21.68 -1.01
CA PHE A 421 -2.59 21.08 -0.15
C PHE A 421 -3.88 21.90 -0.13
N GLU A 422 -3.80 23.23 -0.03
CA GLU A 422 -4.99 24.10 -0.11
C GLU A 422 -5.69 23.95 -1.47
N THR A 423 -4.94 23.88 -2.57
CA THR A 423 -5.53 23.66 -3.91
C THR A 423 -6.22 22.32 -4.04
N VAL A 424 -5.61 21.22 -3.55
CA VAL A 424 -6.27 19.90 -3.57
C VAL A 424 -7.58 19.98 -2.81
N HIS A 425 -7.57 20.56 -1.61
CA HIS A 425 -8.77 20.70 -0.79
C HIS A 425 -9.87 21.48 -1.52
N ASP A 426 -9.54 22.62 -2.13
CA ASP A 426 -10.51 23.44 -2.86
C ASP A 426 -11.12 22.69 -4.06
N LEU A 427 -10.31 21.90 -4.77
CA LEU A 427 -10.76 21.08 -5.91
C LEU A 427 -11.71 19.95 -5.48
N THR A 428 -11.49 19.36 -4.31
CA THR A 428 -12.30 18.25 -3.79
C THR A 428 -13.51 18.75 -3.00
N GLU A 429 -13.45 19.91 -2.36
CA GLU A 429 -14.52 20.44 -1.51
C GLU A 429 -15.82 20.68 -2.29
N GLY A 430 -15.73 21.21 -3.51
CA GLY A 430 -16.90 21.50 -4.35
C GLY A 430 -17.76 20.28 -4.68
N PHE A 431 -17.18 19.08 -4.68
CA PHE A 431 -17.89 17.81 -4.78
C PHE A 431 -18.62 17.46 -3.48
N PHE A 432 -17.95 17.66 -2.35
CA PHE A 432 -18.52 17.37 -1.05
C PHE A 432 -19.64 18.35 -0.66
N ALA A 433 -19.57 19.63 -1.03
CA ALA A 433 -20.53 20.66 -0.58
C ALA A 433 -21.99 20.49 -1.06
N LYS A 434 -22.25 19.70 -2.12
CA LYS A 434 -23.58 19.62 -2.78
C LYS A 434 -24.52 18.52 -2.26
N ALA A 435 -24.12 17.69 -1.30
CA ALA A 435 -24.99 16.65 -0.75
C ALA A 435 -25.78 17.17 0.48
N PRO A 436 -27.13 17.12 0.49
CA PRO A 436 -27.91 17.42 1.70
C PRO A 436 -27.66 16.35 2.76
N ALA A 437 -27.52 16.76 4.03
CA ALA A 437 -27.36 15.87 5.16
C ALA A 437 -28.71 15.23 5.54
N PRO A 438 -28.85 13.89 5.53
CA PRO A 438 -30.00 13.21 6.12
C PRO A 438 -29.72 12.86 7.59
N GLU A 439 -30.78 12.76 8.39
CA GLU A 439 -30.69 12.32 9.79
C GLU A 439 -30.24 10.84 9.90
N PRO A 440 -29.49 10.47 10.96
CA PRO A 440 -29.03 9.10 11.16
C PRO A 440 -30.21 8.16 11.52
N THR A 441 -30.37 7.08 10.76
CA THR A 441 -31.44 6.07 10.97
C THR A 441 -30.92 4.63 10.97
N GLY A 442 -29.68 4.40 11.41
CA GLY A 442 -29.09 3.06 11.56
C GLY A 442 -29.12 2.53 13.01
N PRO A 443 -28.91 1.22 13.24
CA PRO A 443 -28.71 0.67 14.58
C PRO A 443 -27.46 1.29 15.24
N GLU A 444 -27.53 1.53 16.55
CA GLU A 444 -26.42 2.11 17.33
C GLU A 444 -25.17 1.19 17.28
N GLU A 445 -24.02 1.74 16.89
CA GLU A 445 -22.73 1.05 16.89
C GLU A 445 -22.27 0.79 18.34
N THR A 446 -21.69 -0.38 18.62
CA THR A 446 -21.08 -0.65 19.93
C THR A 446 -19.77 0.13 20.10
N ALA A 447 -19.32 0.37 21.34
CA ALA A 447 -18.15 1.23 21.62
C ALA A 447 -16.83 0.78 20.97
N ASP A 448 -16.64 -0.51 20.70
CA ASP A 448 -15.47 -1.01 19.97
C ASP A 448 -15.64 -0.89 18.45
N GLU A 449 -16.88 -0.97 17.96
CA GLU A 449 -17.22 -0.74 16.55
C GLU A 449 -17.13 0.74 16.19
N GLU A 450 -17.57 1.62 17.08
CA GLU A 450 -17.49 3.06 16.94
C GLU A 450 -16.01 3.50 16.89
N LYS A 451 -15.12 2.89 17.69
CA LYS A 451 -13.66 3.12 17.59
C LYS A 451 -13.07 2.70 16.25
N ILE A 452 -13.52 1.59 15.66
CA ILE A 452 -13.04 1.11 14.36
C ILE A 452 -13.57 2.01 13.23
N THR A 453 -14.85 2.38 13.26
CA THR A 453 -15.46 3.34 12.33
C THR A 453 -14.79 4.71 12.43
N GLN A 454 -14.60 5.21 13.65
CA GLN A 454 -13.87 6.45 13.95
C GLN A 454 -12.38 6.33 13.62
N SER A 455 -11.78 5.14 13.55
CA SER A 455 -10.39 4.94 13.13
C SER A 455 -10.26 4.64 11.64
N TRP A 456 -11.37 4.49 10.90
CA TRP A 456 -11.32 4.07 9.50
C TRP A 456 -10.56 5.00 8.57
N PRO A 457 -10.75 6.33 8.63
CA PRO A 457 -9.95 7.23 7.81
C PRO A 457 -8.44 7.15 8.10
N SER A 458 -8.04 6.65 9.28
CA SER A 458 -6.63 6.41 9.66
C SER A 458 -6.14 5.00 9.31
N TYR A 459 -7.03 4.04 9.01
CA TYR A 459 -6.60 2.77 8.44
C TYR A 459 -5.98 3.03 7.06
N PRO A 460 -4.85 2.37 6.74
CA PRO A 460 -4.32 2.39 5.39
C PRO A 460 -5.38 1.85 4.41
N ALA A 461 -5.71 2.63 3.38
CA ALA A 461 -6.18 2.07 2.11
C ALA A 461 -5.17 2.39 1.03
#